data_AF-A0A0R2HLQ1-F1
#
_entry.id   AF-A0A0R2HLQ1-F1
#
_cell.length_a   1.000
_cell.length_b   1.000
_cell.length_c   1.000
_cell.angle_alpha   90.00
_cell.angle_beta   90.00
_cell.angle_gamma   90.00
#
_symmetry.space_group_name_H-M   'P 1'
#
loop_
_entity.id
_entity.type
_entity.pdbx_description
1 polymer ?
#
loop_
_entity_poly.entity_id
_entity_poly.type
_entity_poly.pdbx_seq_one_letter_code
_entity_poly.pdbx_strand_id
1 'polypeptide(L)'
;MVSLFEKVDDSIKKSIIRNYENKCEEYNKRSKLSYDFITLDECLREYDNAFEDWRYYYEGNKKSNLLGGLDLSIFIDCIEEEVDKLEEL
;
A
#
# COMPACT_ATOMS: atom_id res chain seq x y z
N MET A 1 10.63 -14.02 3.61
CA MET A 1 9.24 -14.12 3.13
C MET A 1 9.24 -13.54 1.72
N VAL A 2 8.60 -14.18 0.73
CA VAL A 2 8.47 -13.57 -0.61
C VAL A 2 7.31 -12.60 -0.55
N SER A 3 7.51 -11.34 -0.94
CA SER A 3 6.46 -10.32 -0.87
C SER A 3 5.32 -10.70 -1.81
N LEU A 4 4.07 -10.56 -1.38
CA LEU A 4 2.93 -10.84 -2.26
C LEU A 4 2.93 -9.90 -3.47
N PHE A 5 3.43 -8.67 -3.28
CA PHE A 5 3.57 -7.71 -4.36
C PHE A 5 4.56 -8.15 -5.44
N GLU A 6 5.63 -8.88 -5.08
CA GLU A 6 6.58 -9.41 -6.07
C GLU A 6 5.93 -10.38 -7.07
N LYS A 7 4.82 -11.02 -6.68
CA LYS A 7 4.09 -11.96 -7.55
C LYS A 7 3.13 -11.29 -8.52
N VAL A 8 2.88 -9.98 -8.37
CA VAL A 8 2.03 -9.20 -9.27
C VAL A 8 2.74 -9.03 -10.62
N ASP A 9 2.00 -9.00 -11.72
CA ASP A 9 2.58 -8.74 -13.04
C ASP A 9 3.26 -7.37 -13.10
N ASP A 10 4.39 -7.28 -13.83
CA ASP A 10 5.19 -6.06 -13.90
C ASP A 10 4.44 -4.87 -14.51
N SER A 11 3.48 -5.11 -15.39
CA SER A 11 2.64 -4.05 -15.95
C SER A 11 1.69 -3.47 -14.90
N ILE A 12 1.04 -4.34 -14.11
CA ILE A 12 0.15 -3.96 -13.01
C ILE A 12 0.96 -3.24 -11.93
N LYS A 13 2.14 -3.74 -11.55
CA LYS A 13 3.04 -3.07 -10.59
C LYS A 13 3.36 -1.64 -11.01
N LYS A 14 3.71 -1.43 -12.29
CA LYS A 14 3.98 -0.08 -12.82
C LYS A 14 2.76 0.83 -12.78
N SER A 15 1.58 0.28 -13.04
CA SER A 15 0.32 1.01 -12.91
C SER A 15 0.11 1.49 -11.47
N ILE A 16 0.23 0.56 -10.51
CA ILE A 16 0.08 0.85 -9.08
C ILE A 16 1.08 1.91 -8.61
N ILE A 17 2.37 1.76 -8.97
CA ILE A 17 3.43 2.73 -8.63
C ILE A 17 3.05 4.13 -9.10
N ARG A 18 2.72 4.26 -10.39
CA ARG A 18 2.41 5.55 -10.97
C ARG A 18 1.16 6.16 -10.33
N ASN A 19 0.16 5.34 -10.05
CA ASN A 19 -1.09 5.81 -9.45
C ASN A 19 -0.88 6.28 -8.01
N TYR A 20 -0.10 5.54 -7.22
CA TYR A 20 0.25 5.90 -5.85
C TYR A 20 0.97 7.25 -5.80
N GLU A 21 2.02 7.42 -6.61
CA GLU A 21 2.78 8.69 -6.69
C GLU A 21 1.87 9.86 -7.05
N ASN A 22 1.02 9.69 -8.07
CA ASN A 22 0.07 10.72 -8.49
C ASN A 22 -0.91 11.09 -7.36
N LYS A 23 -1.48 10.11 -6.66
CA LYS A 23 -2.43 10.37 -5.57
C LYS A 23 -1.77 11.06 -4.38
N CYS A 24 -0.55 10.66 -4.00
CA CYS A 24 0.23 11.33 -2.97
C CYS A 24 0.52 12.80 -3.35
N GLU A 25 0.92 13.05 -4.60
CA GLU A 25 1.09 14.42 -5.11
C GLU A 25 -0.21 15.21 -5.11
N GLU A 26 -1.31 14.62 -5.58
CA GLU A 26 -2.62 15.28 -5.62
C GLU A 26 -3.12 15.61 -4.22
N TYR A 27 -2.93 14.71 -3.26
CA TYR A 27 -3.28 14.97 -1.87
C TYR A 27 -2.52 16.18 -1.34
N ASN A 28 -1.20 16.26 -1.57
CA ASN A 28 -0.39 17.41 -1.17
C ASN A 28 -0.78 18.70 -1.88
N LYS A 29 -1.19 18.64 -3.15
CA LYS A 29 -1.69 19.80 -3.90
C LYS A 29 -3.03 20.31 -3.34
N ARG A 30 -3.90 19.42 -2.87
CA ARG A 30 -5.24 19.75 -2.35
C ARG A 30 -5.23 20.10 -0.86
N SER A 31 -4.30 19.54 -0.10
CA SER A 31 -4.15 19.76 1.33
C SER A 31 -3.51 21.13 1.62
N LYS A 32 -3.93 21.78 2.71
CA LYS A 32 -3.27 22.99 3.23
C LYS A 32 -1.94 22.68 3.96
N LEU A 33 -1.69 21.40 4.22
CA LEU A 33 -0.51 20.88 4.88
C LEU A 33 0.21 19.90 3.96
N SER A 34 1.52 20.04 3.82
CA SER A 34 2.34 19.02 3.17
C SER A 34 2.44 17.81 4.08
N TYR A 35 1.98 16.67 3.59
CA TYR A 35 2.22 15.37 4.20
C TYR A 35 3.48 14.77 3.58
N ASP A 36 4.37 14.27 4.43
CA ASP A 36 5.59 13.60 3.99
C ASP A 36 5.26 12.13 3.73
N PHE A 37 4.84 11.84 2.49
CA PHE A 37 4.45 10.49 2.10
C PHE A 37 5.66 9.57 2.04
N ILE A 38 5.52 8.36 2.56
CA ILE A 38 6.55 7.33 2.40
C ILE A 38 6.55 6.82 0.95
N THR A 39 7.69 6.32 0.52
CA THR A 39 7.82 5.70 -0.80
C THR A 39 6.95 4.45 -0.90
N LEU A 40 6.57 4.03 -2.12
CA LEU A 40 5.81 2.79 -2.28
C LEU A 40 6.58 1.59 -1.71
N ASP A 41 7.89 1.53 -1.89
CA ASP A 41 8.73 0.45 -1.34
C ASP A 41 8.67 0.42 0.21
N GLU A 42 8.61 1.58 0.86
CA GLU A 42 8.38 1.67 2.29
C GLU A 42 6.97 1.20 2.66
N CYS A 43 5.96 1.63 1.92
CA CYS A 43 4.57 1.25 2.13
C CYS A 43 4.37 -0.28 1.98
N LEU A 44 5.04 -0.90 1.01
CA LEU A 44 5.05 -2.35 0.80
C LEU A 44 5.74 -3.09 1.95
N ARG A 45 6.87 -2.57 2.45
CA ARG A 45 7.52 -3.14 3.63
C ARG A 45 6.61 -3.03 4.86
N GLU A 46 5.92 -1.91 5.03
CA GLU A 46 4.94 -1.76 6.11
C GLU A 46 3.77 -2.72 5.94
N TYR A 47 3.25 -2.92 4.74
CA TYR A 47 2.21 -3.92 4.45
C TYR A 47 2.66 -5.34 4.78
N ASP A 48 3.84 -5.76 4.33
CA ASP A 48 4.38 -7.10 4.61
C ASP A 48 4.61 -7.28 6.13
N ASN A 49 5.14 -6.25 6.81
CA ASN A 49 5.26 -6.24 8.28
C ASN A 49 3.88 -6.31 8.96
N ALA A 50 2.85 -5.67 8.42
CA ALA A 50 1.48 -5.70 8.94
C ALA A 50 0.87 -7.09 8.83
N PHE A 51 1.12 -7.76 7.71
CA PHE A 51 0.67 -9.12 7.49
C PHE A 51 1.39 -10.09 8.44
N GLU A 52 2.70 -9.92 8.64
CA GLU A 52 3.45 -10.68 9.65
C GLU A 52 2.95 -10.42 11.07
N ASP A 53 2.76 -9.16 11.46
CA ASP A 53 2.27 -8.77 12.79
C ASP A 53 0.83 -9.27 13.02
N TRP A 54 -0.05 -9.18 12.02
CA TRP A 54 -1.39 -9.77 12.05
C TRP A 54 -1.33 -11.27 12.28
N ARG A 55 -0.46 -11.97 11.54
CA ARG A 55 -0.25 -13.41 11.70
C ARG A 55 0.23 -13.73 13.12
N TYR A 56 1.23 -13.02 13.64
CA TYR A 56 1.74 -13.25 15.00
C TYR A 56 0.74 -12.84 16.10
N TYR A 57 -0.11 -11.85 15.86
CA TYR A 57 -1.20 -11.46 16.76
C TYR A 57 -2.23 -12.59 16.86
N TYR A 58 -2.66 -13.16 15.73
CA TYR A 58 -3.57 -14.31 15.68
C TYR A 58 -2.95 -15.59 16.27
N GLU A 59 -1.64 -15.80 16.07
CA GLU A 59 -0.88 -16.90 16.68
C GLU A 59 -0.50 -16.64 18.16
N GLY A 60 -0.95 -15.52 18.75
CA GLY A 60 -0.90 -15.24 20.20
C GLY A 60 0.39 -14.63 20.75
N ASN A 61 1.31 -14.15 19.91
CA ASN A 61 2.68 -13.82 20.32
C ASN A 61 3.16 -12.37 20.14
N LYS A 62 2.36 -11.41 19.67
CA LYS A 62 2.76 -9.98 19.58
C LYS A 62 1.58 -9.01 19.60
N LYS A 63 1.82 -7.77 20.02
CA LYS A 63 0.93 -6.62 19.75
C LYS A 63 1.30 -6.04 18.38
N SER A 64 0.31 -5.82 17.52
CA SER A 64 0.51 -5.08 16.26
C SER A 64 0.78 -3.62 16.58
N ASN A 65 1.89 -3.09 16.05
CA ASN A 65 2.21 -1.66 16.13
C ASN A 65 1.86 -0.92 14.84
N LEU A 66 1.27 -1.61 13.86
CA LEU A 66 0.98 -1.00 12.57
C LEU A 66 -0.30 -0.17 12.64
N LEU A 67 -0.11 1.13 12.65
CA LEU A 67 -1.15 2.11 12.41
C LEU A 67 -1.23 2.27 10.89
N GLY A 68 -2.34 1.83 10.29
CA GLY A 68 -2.63 2.12 8.88
C GLY A 68 -2.64 3.63 8.67
N GLY A 69 -1.54 4.15 8.11
CA GLY A 69 -1.37 5.55 7.79
C GLY A 69 -2.11 5.94 6.51
N LEU A 70 -2.12 7.25 6.22
CA LEU A 70 -2.72 7.78 5.00
C LEU A 70 -2.10 7.15 3.74
N ASP A 71 -0.78 6.90 3.77
CA ASP A 71 -0.01 6.24 2.72
C ASP A 71 -0.59 4.85 2.39
N LEU A 72 -0.81 4.03 3.42
CA LEU A 72 -1.33 2.69 3.26
C LEU A 72 -2.75 2.69 2.69
N SER A 73 -3.57 3.68 3.09
CA SER A 73 -4.91 3.87 2.51
C SER A 73 -4.84 4.20 1.03
N ILE A 74 -3.97 5.14 0.62
CA ILE A 74 -3.79 5.50 -0.79
C ILE A 74 -3.28 4.29 -1.59
N PHE A 75 -2.38 3.51 -1.01
CA PHE A 75 -1.87 2.30 -1.65
C PHE A 75 -2.97 1.23 -1.86
N ILE A 76 -3.82 0.99 -0.86
CA ILE A 76 -4.95 0.06 -0.97
C ILE A 76 -5.92 0.53 -2.06
N ASP A 77 -6.28 1.82 -2.08
CA ASP A 77 -7.13 2.40 -3.14
C ASP A 77 -6.55 2.15 -4.54
N CYS A 78 -5.23 2.26 -4.71
CA CYS A 78 -4.57 1.97 -5.99
C CYS A 78 -4.66 0.49 -6.39
N ILE A 79 -4.59 -0.44 -5.42
CA ILE A 79 -4.77 -1.87 -5.69
C ILE A 79 -6.21 -2.14 -6.08
N GLU A 80 -7.19 -1.61 -5.34
CA GLU A 80 -8.62 -1.79 -5.63
C GLU A 80 -8.96 -1.31 -7.05
N GLU A 81 -8.45 -0.13 -7.46
CA GLU A 81 -8.65 0.36 -8.83
C GLU A 81 -8.04 -0.55 -9.91
N GLU A 82 -6.96 -1.25 -9.64
CA GLU A 82 -6.41 -2.23 -10.58
C GLU A 82 -7.20 -3.54 -10.59
N VAL A 83 -7.73 -3.96 -9.45
CA VAL A 83 -8.62 -5.13 -9.36
C VAL A 83 -9.91 -4.86 -10.14
N ASP A 84 -10.54 -3.71 -9.94
CA ASP A 84 -11.76 -3.32 -10.65
C ASP A 84 -11.56 -3.35 -12.18
N LYS A 85 -10.43 -2.82 -12.68
CA LYS A 85 -10.09 -2.87 -14.11
C LYS A 85 -9.94 -4.30 -14.64
N LEU A 86 -9.47 -5.23 -13.82
CA LEU A 86 -9.30 -6.63 -14.20
C LEU A 86 -10.63 -7.40 -14.18
N GLU A 87 -11.55 -7.03 -13.29
CA GLU A 87 -12.89 -7.63 -13.20
C GLU A 87 -13.84 -7.14 -14.31
N GLU A 88 -13.57 -5.97 -14.89
CA GLU A 88 -14.32 -5.42 -16.04
C GLU A 88 -13.94 -6.03 -17.40
N LEU A 89 -12.90 -6.88 -17.48
CA LEU A 89 -12.41 -7.56 -18.69
C LEU A 89 -13.02 -8.96 -18.88
#